data_AF-A0AAE4CD72-F1
#
_entry.id   AF-A0AAE4CD72-F1
#
_cell.length_a   1.000
_cell.length_b   1.000
_cell.length_c   1.000
_cell.angle_alpha   90.00
_cell.angle_beta   90.00
_cell.angle_gamma   90.00
#
_symmetry.space_group_name_H-M   'P 1'
#
loop_
_entity.id
_entity.type
_entity.pdbx_description
1 polymer ?
#
loop_
_entity_poly.entity_id
_entity_poly.type
_entity_poly.pdbx_seq_one_letter_code
_entity_poly.pdbx_strand_id
1 'polypeptide(L)'
;MSTRGGNGDVPPPDDSDLPELPPEWRSIVIPDDASALADEAAAVRRELRERQRSSPPVPRVSRRTFLGRLLTPPHEAALRIPLVIMGIAIITTLTSLFLVSWLGQPRTPTAQRTPAGQTPTSGRTLPALDLVAEDGSSTPLRGLLPAVFVITDGCACDRLLQETLRATPPGVRVIAVSRAPASGPPGGPAPGVLHLLDQAGSLRAVSDLPEPAGGGAVLLVDERNEILRTIPSATTADEYRGTLEQLA
;
A
#
# COMPACT_ATOMS: atom_id res chain seq x y z
N MET A 1 38.23 39.73 -17.87
CA MET A 1 36.91 39.17 -18.25
C MET A 1 37.16 37.77 -18.78
N SER A 2 36.86 36.75 -17.97
CA SER A 2 37.25 35.35 -18.23
C SER A 2 36.30 34.65 -19.19
N THR A 3 36.88 34.03 -20.21
CA THR A 3 36.29 33.00 -21.07
C THR A 3 36.25 31.66 -20.32
N ARG A 4 35.09 31.02 -20.22
CA ARG A 4 35.00 29.58 -19.93
C ARG A 4 33.74 28.99 -20.54
N GLY A 5 33.81 28.67 -21.82
CA GLY A 5 32.95 27.66 -22.44
C GLY A 5 33.54 26.30 -22.10
N GLY A 6 32.83 25.51 -21.30
CA GLY A 6 33.22 24.17 -20.89
C GLY A 6 32.00 23.27 -20.89
N ASN A 7 31.54 22.88 -22.06
CA ASN A 7 30.60 21.78 -22.25
C ASN A 7 31.36 20.71 -23.03
N GLY A 8 31.85 19.67 -22.37
CA GLY A 8 32.55 18.58 -23.07
C GLY A 8 33.16 17.47 -22.21
N ASP A 9 33.40 17.67 -20.91
CA ASP A 9 34.20 16.72 -20.11
C ASP A 9 33.36 15.72 -19.28
N VAL A 10 32.13 15.39 -19.68
CA VAL A 10 31.38 14.29 -19.05
C VAL A 10 31.56 13.04 -19.92
N PRO A 11 32.26 12.00 -19.42
CA PRO A 11 32.29 10.71 -20.10
C PRO A 11 30.85 10.20 -20.28
N PRO A 12 30.51 9.56 -21.41
CA PRO A 12 29.18 8.98 -21.57
C PRO A 12 28.91 8.01 -20.41
N PRO A 13 27.71 8.04 -19.80
CA PRO A 13 27.35 7.06 -18.79
C PRO A 13 27.40 5.66 -19.40
N ASP A 14 27.96 4.70 -18.67
CA ASP A 14 28.06 3.31 -19.11
C ASP A 14 26.69 2.79 -19.59
N ASP A 15 26.69 2.10 -20.74
CA ASP A 15 25.54 1.62 -21.51
C ASP A 15 24.68 0.56 -20.80
N SER A 16 24.84 0.41 -19.48
CA SER A 16 24.34 -0.72 -18.67
C SER A 16 22.93 -0.51 -18.10
N ASP A 17 22.36 0.70 -18.23
CA ASP A 17 21.05 1.06 -17.65
C ASP A 17 19.93 1.25 -18.69
N LEU A 18 20.19 0.95 -19.96
CA LEU A 18 19.16 0.97 -21.00
C LEU A 18 18.36 -0.35 -20.97
N PRO A 19 17.02 -0.29 -20.94
CA PRO A 19 16.21 -1.50 -21.03
C PRO A 19 16.54 -2.22 -22.33
N GLU A 20 16.78 -3.53 -22.23
CA GLU A 20 17.09 -4.38 -23.38
C GLU A 20 15.96 -4.24 -24.40
N LEU A 21 16.28 -3.64 -25.55
CA LEU A 21 15.32 -3.45 -26.63
C LEU A 21 14.85 -4.82 -27.12
N PRO A 22 13.58 -4.96 -27.53
CA PRO A 22 13.08 -6.20 -28.11
C PRO A 22 14.02 -6.70 -29.22
N PRO A 23 14.25 -8.02 -29.33
CA PRO A 23 15.24 -8.57 -30.27
C PRO A 23 14.93 -8.23 -31.74
N GLU A 24 13.68 -7.89 -32.07
CA GLU A 24 13.28 -7.37 -33.37
C GLU A 24 13.84 -5.98 -33.70
N TRP A 25 14.27 -5.19 -32.70
CA TRP A 25 14.75 -3.81 -32.85
C TRP A 25 16.28 -3.70 -32.79
N ARG A 26 16.98 -4.81 -33.07
CA ARG A 26 18.40 -5.08 -32.78
C ARG A 26 19.46 -4.13 -33.37
N SER A 27 19.09 -3.06 -34.06
CA SER A 27 20.01 -1.98 -34.41
C SER A 27 19.23 -0.75 -34.90
N ILE A 28 18.80 0.10 -33.99
CA ILE A 28 18.38 1.45 -34.36
C ILE A 28 19.67 2.27 -34.51
N VAL A 29 20.21 2.29 -35.74
CA VAL A 29 21.33 3.16 -36.08
C VAL A 29 20.75 4.55 -36.29
N ILE A 30 20.95 5.46 -35.33
CA ILE A 30 20.62 6.87 -35.48
C ILE A 30 21.75 7.48 -36.30
N PRO A 31 21.53 7.90 -37.57
CA PRO A 31 22.57 8.55 -38.35
C PRO A 31 22.95 9.88 -37.70
N ASP A 32 24.25 10.15 -37.59
CA ASP A 32 24.79 11.38 -36.97
C ASP A 32 24.43 12.66 -37.74
N ASP A 33 23.96 12.54 -38.98
CA ASP A 33 23.56 13.67 -39.82
C ASP A 33 22.08 13.57 -40.21
N ALA A 34 21.28 14.50 -39.69
CA ALA A 34 19.83 14.57 -39.96
C ALA A 34 19.51 14.85 -41.44
N SER A 35 20.48 15.36 -42.22
CA SER A 35 20.29 15.62 -43.65
C SER A 35 20.19 14.33 -44.48
N ALA A 36 20.76 13.22 -44.03
CA ALA A 36 20.67 11.92 -44.70
C ALA A 36 19.23 11.38 -44.77
N LEU A 37 18.34 11.81 -43.88
CA LEU A 37 16.93 11.38 -43.81
C LEU A 37 15.97 12.31 -44.58
N ALA A 38 16.47 13.37 -45.22
CA ALA A 38 15.62 14.38 -45.86
C ALA A 38 14.82 13.81 -47.05
N ASP A 39 15.45 12.94 -47.85
CA ASP A 39 14.84 12.33 -49.02
C ASP A 39 13.77 11.30 -48.64
N GLU A 40 14.03 10.50 -47.62
CA GLU A 40 13.06 9.54 -47.07
C GLU A 40 11.86 10.26 -46.44
N ALA A 41 12.11 11.33 -45.68
CA ALA A 41 11.04 12.17 -45.14
C ALA A 41 10.20 12.81 -46.25
N ALA A 42 10.82 13.22 -47.36
CA ALA A 42 10.11 13.74 -48.52
C ALA A 42 9.25 12.67 -49.22
N ALA A 43 9.72 11.43 -49.28
CA ALA A 43 8.96 10.28 -49.79
C ALA A 43 7.73 9.97 -48.92
N VAL A 44 7.90 9.88 -47.60
CA VAL A 44 6.79 9.63 -46.65
C VAL A 44 5.74 10.73 -46.71
N ARG A 45 6.15 12.00 -46.80
CA ARG A 45 5.21 13.13 -46.97
C ARG A 45 4.43 13.04 -48.27
N ARG A 46 5.02 12.49 -49.33
CA ARG A 46 4.34 12.29 -50.62
C ARG A 46 3.27 11.21 -50.51
N GLU A 47 3.62 10.08 -49.89
CA GLU A 47 2.69 8.97 -49.67
C GLU A 47 1.50 9.39 -48.77
N LEU A 48 1.75 10.13 -47.69
CA LEU A 48 0.69 10.64 -46.81
C LEU A 48 -0.26 11.60 -47.55
N ARG A 49 0.28 12.44 -48.45
CA ARG A 49 -0.55 13.32 -49.29
C ARG A 49 -1.39 12.53 -50.29
N GLU A 50 -0.86 11.45 -50.84
CA GLU A 50 -1.62 10.56 -51.73
C GLU A 50 -2.75 9.85 -50.98
N ARG A 51 -2.49 9.31 -49.78
CA ARG A 51 -3.54 8.72 -48.93
C ARG A 51 -4.63 9.75 -48.56
N GLN A 52 -4.24 11.00 -48.32
CA GLN A 52 -5.19 12.08 -48.02
C GLN A 52 -6.06 12.43 -49.24
N ARG A 53 -5.51 12.33 -50.47
CA ARG A 53 -6.27 12.52 -51.72
C ARG A 53 -7.18 11.35 -52.05
N SER A 54 -6.76 10.12 -51.73
CA SER A 54 -7.53 8.90 -51.93
C SER A 54 -8.60 8.64 -50.87
N SER A 55 -8.63 9.45 -49.81
CA SER A 55 -9.68 9.37 -48.80
C SER A 55 -11.01 9.84 -49.37
N PRO A 56 -12.10 9.06 -49.25
CA PRO A 56 -13.40 9.46 -49.76
C PRO A 56 -13.85 10.80 -49.11
N PRO A 57 -14.61 11.64 -49.84
CA PRO A 57 -15.08 12.91 -49.31
C PRO A 57 -15.97 12.65 -48.09
N VAL A 58 -15.41 12.85 -46.89
CA VAL A 58 -16.18 12.85 -45.65
C VAL A 58 -17.19 13.98 -45.75
N PRO A 59 -18.50 13.75 -45.52
CA PRO A 59 -19.50 14.81 -45.58
C PRO A 59 -19.11 15.91 -44.59
N ARG A 60 -18.79 17.09 -45.13
CA ARG A 60 -18.49 18.30 -44.36
C ARG A 60 -19.76 18.76 -43.66
N VAL A 61 -20.08 18.16 -42.51
CA VAL A 61 -20.98 18.80 -41.55
C VAL A 61 -20.33 20.11 -41.14
N SER A 62 -21.02 21.20 -41.46
CA SER A 62 -20.58 22.59 -41.31
C SER A 62 -19.97 22.89 -39.94
N ARG A 63 -18.64 22.80 -39.85
CA ARG A 63 -17.84 23.33 -38.72
C ARG A 63 -17.88 24.86 -38.63
N ARG A 64 -18.48 25.56 -39.60
CA ARG A 64 -18.63 27.03 -39.57
C ARG A 64 -19.74 27.51 -38.66
N THR A 65 -20.75 26.68 -38.34
CA THR A 65 -21.84 27.09 -37.46
C THR A 65 -21.53 26.89 -35.97
N PHE A 66 -20.52 26.08 -35.64
CA PHE A 66 -20.16 25.77 -34.24
C PHE A 66 -19.15 26.76 -33.63
N LEU A 67 -18.23 27.33 -34.43
CA LEU A 67 -17.29 28.34 -33.90
C LEU A 67 -17.89 29.76 -33.80
N GLY A 68 -18.87 30.11 -34.63
CA GLY A 68 -19.53 31.43 -34.57
C GLY A 68 -20.41 31.64 -33.34
N ARG A 69 -20.81 30.56 -32.65
CA ARG A 69 -21.67 30.60 -31.45
C ARG A 69 -20.89 30.56 -30.13
N LEU A 70 -19.56 30.42 -30.20
CA LEU A 70 -18.67 30.42 -29.02
C LEU A 70 -18.11 31.80 -28.66
N LEU A 71 -18.29 32.81 -29.50
CA LEU A 71 -17.72 34.15 -29.32
C LEU A 71 -18.71 35.20 -28.80
N THR A 72 -19.90 34.80 -28.36
CA THR A 72 -20.81 35.71 -27.64
C THR A 72 -21.57 34.94 -26.56
N PRO A 73 -20.96 34.72 -25.38
CA PRO A 73 -21.71 34.21 -24.25
C PRO A 73 -22.60 35.33 -23.69
N PRO A 74 -23.89 35.08 -23.39
CA PRO A 74 -24.59 35.86 -22.39
C PRO A 74 -23.85 35.68 -21.06
N HIS A 75 -23.72 36.76 -20.29
CA HIS A 75 -22.82 36.92 -19.13
C HIS A 75 -22.98 35.85 -18.03
N GLU A 76 -24.03 35.03 -18.06
CA GLU A 76 -24.31 33.94 -17.13
C GLU A 76 -23.68 32.57 -17.51
N ALA A 77 -23.33 32.36 -18.79
CA ALA A 77 -22.75 31.09 -19.26
C ALA A 77 -21.23 31.00 -19.00
N ALA A 78 -20.56 32.14 -18.80
CA ALA A 78 -19.13 32.20 -18.57
C ALA A 78 -18.71 31.61 -17.21
N LEU A 79 -19.59 31.61 -16.20
CA LEU A 79 -19.30 31.02 -14.89
C LEU A 79 -19.62 29.52 -14.80
N ARG A 80 -20.57 29.03 -15.61
CA ARG A 80 -20.98 27.61 -15.57
C ARG A 80 -19.90 26.69 -16.10
N ILE A 81 -19.17 27.10 -17.14
CA ILE A 81 -18.15 26.27 -17.76
C ILE A 81 -16.97 26.02 -16.80
N PRO A 82 -16.36 27.04 -16.16
CA PRO A 82 -15.32 26.83 -15.14
C PRO A 82 -15.79 25.96 -13.97
N LEU A 83 -17.05 26.13 -13.53
CA LEU A 83 -17.59 25.38 -12.40
C LEU A 83 -17.76 23.90 -12.72
N VAL A 84 -18.19 23.56 -13.95
CA VAL A 84 -18.25 22.17 -14.43
C VAL A 84 -16.84 21.56 -14.51
N ILE A 85 -15.85 22.29 -15.01
CA ILE A 85 -14.46 21.81 -15.08
C ILE A 85 -13.90 21.54 -13.67
N MET A 86 -14.14 22.46 -12.73
CA MET A 86 -13.71 22.32 -11.33
C MET A 86 -14.40 21.13 -10.66
N GLY A 87 -15.70 20.94 -10.90
CA GLY A 87 -16.46 19.79 -10.41
C GLY A 87 -15.92 18.46 -10.94
N ILE A 88 -15.61 18.37 -12.23
CA ILE A 88 -15.00 17.16 -12.82
C ILE A 88 -13.66 16.87 -12.17
N ALA A 89 -12.80 17.89 -11.99
CA ALA A 89 -11.49 17.74 -11.36
C ALA A 89 -11.56 17.25 -9.90
N ILE A 90 -12.54 17.74 -9.13
CA ILE A 90 -12.79 17.27 -7.76
C ILE A 90 -13.26 15.81 -7.78
N ILE A 91 -14.17 15.44 -8.67
CA ILE A 91 -14.68 14.07 -8.77
C ILE A 91 -13.55 13.10 -9.16
N THR A 92 -12.68 13.45 -10.12
CA THR A 92 -11.53 12.61 -10.51
C THR A 92 -10.50 12.49 -9.40
N THR A 93 -10.21 13.57 -8.66
CA THR A 93 -9.27 13.50 -7.52
C THR A 93 -9.84 12.64 -6.39
N LEU A 94 -11.11 12.83 -6.03
CA LEU A 94 -11.78 12.00 -5.01
C LEU A 94 -11.83 10.53 -5.41
N THR A 95 -12.18 10.21 -6.66
CA THR A 95 -12.20 8.81 -7.14
C THR A 95 -10.80 8.20 -7.17
N SER A 96 -9.76 8.95 -7.55
CA SER A 96 -8.38 8.47 -7.46
C SER A 96 -7.95 8.19 -6.02
N LEU A 97 -8.32 9.06 -5.08
CA LEU A 97 -8.05 8.88 -3.65
C LEU A 97 -8.81 7.67 -3.09
N PHE A 98 -10.05 7.47 -3.54
CA PHE A 98 -10.87 6.32 -3.19
C PHE A 98 -10.32 5.01 -3.78
N LEU A 99 -9.78 5.04 -4.99
CA LEU A 99 -9.12 3.89 -5.60
C LEU A 99 -7.86 3.50 -4.83
N VAL A 100 -7.05 4.46 -4.38
CA VAL A 100 -5.84 4.16 -3.59
C VAL A 100 -6.18 3.63 -2.20
N SER A 101 -7.21 4.17 -1.54
CA SER A 101 -7.65 3.66 -0.24
C SER A 101 -8.26 2.25 -0.31
N TRP A 102 -8.72 1.81 -1.49
CA TRP A 102 -9.23 0.46 -1.73
C TRP A 102 -8.19 -0.51 -2.33
N LEU A 103 -7.27 -0.03 -3.16
CA LEU A 103 -6.25 -0.86 -3.84
C LEU A 103 -5.02 -1.14 -2.96
N GLY A 104 -4.88 -0.46 -1.81
CA GLY A 104 -3.92 -0.82 -0.78
C GLY A 104 -4.25 -2.10 0.01
N GLN A 105 -5.36 -2.78 -0.30
CA GLN A 105 -5.60 -4.13 0.20
C GLN A 105 -4.96 -5.15 -0.75
N PRO A 106 -3.91 -5.89 -0.35
CA PRO A 106 -3.55 -7.10 -1.06
C PRO A 106 -4.74 -8.05 -0.97
N ARG A 107 -5.51 -8.12 -2.07
CA ARG A 107 -6.62 -9.07 -2.22
C ARG A 107 -6.03 -10.46 -2.37
N THR A 108 -5.97 -11.23 -1.29
CA THR A 108 -5.93 -12.70 -1.35
C THR A 108 -7.35 -13.26 -1.44
N PRO A 109 -7.55 -14.41 -2.12
CA PRO A 109 -8.83 -14.79 -2.71
C PRO A 109 -9.81 -15.34 -1.67
N THR A 110 -11.09 -15.04 -1.94
CA THR A 110 -12.34 -15.63 -1.47
C THR A 110 -12.23 -16.80 -0.49
N ALA A 111 -12.57 -16.55 0.78
CA ALA A 111 -13.11 -17.57 1.68
C ALA A 111 -14.44 -17.08 2.27
N GLN A 112 -15.50 -17.70 1.75
CA GLN A 112 -16.86 -17.80 2.25
C GLN A 112 -17.12 -17.23 3.66
N ARG A 113 -17.96 -16.18 3.74
CA ARG A 113 -18.64 -15.81 4.99
C ARG A 113 -19.65 -16.91 5.34
N THR A 114 -19.48 -17.51 6.51
CA THR A 114 -20.59 -18.13 7.24
C THR A 114 -20.78 -17.35 8.55
N PRO A 115 -21.98 -16.83 8.86
CA PRO A 115 -22.23 -16.21 10.14
C PRO A 115 -22.51 -17.32 11.14
N ALA A 116 -21.64 -17.48 12.13
CA ALA A 116 -21.96 -18.21 13.35
C ALA A 116 -21.57 -17.30 14.50
N GLY A 117 -22.58 -16.75 15.18
CA GLY A 117 -22.38 -16.22 16.51
C GLY A 117 -21.98 -17.34 17.47
N GLN A 118 -21.41 -16.95 18.61
CA GLN A 118 -21.38 -17.63 19.92
C GLN A 118 -19.98 -17.61 20.57
N THR A 119 -19.96 -17.20 21.84
CA THR A 119 -19.12 -17.61 22.99
C THR A 119 -17.61 -17.93 22.85
N PRO A 120 -16.79 -17.57 23.86
CA PRO A 120 -15.33 -17.70 23.80
C PRO A 120 -14.91 -19.17 23.70
N THR A 121 -14.28 -19.53 22.58
CA THR A 121 -13.95 -20.91 22.24
C THR A 121 -12.44 -21.11 22.28
N SER A 122 -11.94 -21.79 23.32
CA SER A 122 -10.61 -22.42 23.31
C SER A 122 -10.57 -23.52 22.24
N GLY A 123 -9.45 -23.67 21.54
CA GLY A 123 -9.29 -24.67 20.46
C GLY A 123 -9.49 -24.13 19.03
N ARG A 124 -9.58 -22.82 18.87
CA ARG A 124 -9.53 -22.17 17.54
C ARG A 124 -8.07 -21.95 17.13
N THR A 125 -7.74 -22.25 15.88
CA THR A 125 -6.37 -22.06 15.37
C THR A 125 -6.15 -20.65 14.83
N LEU A 126 -4.94 -20.10 14.97
CA LEU A 126 -4.60 -18.82 14.33
C LEU A 126 -4.51 -19.01 12.80
N PRO A 127 -5.20 -18.21 11.96
CA PRO A 127 -5.02 -18.27 10.51
C PRO A 127 -3.61 -17.82 10.12
N ALA A 128 -3.24 -18.07 8.86
CA ALA A 128 -2.01 -17.50 8.31
C ALA A 128 -2.19 -15.99 8.18
N LEU A 129 -1.72 -15.25 9.18
CA LEU A 129 -1.73 -13.80 9.23
C LEU A 129 -0.30 -13.30 9.25
N ASP A 130 -0.03 -12.31 8.42
CA ASP A 130 1.26 -11.63 8.33
C ASP A 130 1.11 -10.24 8.93
N LEU A 131 1.98 -9.89 9.88
CA LEU A 131 2.05 -8.55 10.46
C LEU A 131 3.32 -7.85 9.97
N VAL A 132 3.36 -6.53 10.11
CA VAL A 132 4.51 -5.74 9.67
C VAL A 132 5.41 -5.45 10.87
N ALA A 133 6.69 -5.78 10.79
CA ALA A 133 7.66 -5.44 11.83
C ALA A 133 8.07 -3.95 11.75
N GLU A 134 8.79 -3.46 12.76
CA GLU A 134 9.24 -2.05 12.80
C GLU A 134 10.16 -1.66 11.65
N ASP A 135 10.88 -2.62 11.06
CA ASP A 135 11.73 -2.43 9.88
C ASP A 135 10.95 -2.42 8.55
N GLY A 136 9.62 -2.58 8.60
CA GLY A 136 8.74 -2.67 7.44
C GLY A 136 8.68 -4.06 6.80
N SER A 137 9.39 -5.06 7.35
CA SER A 137 9.33 -6.43 6.85
C SER A 137 8.01 -7.12 7.23
N SER A 138 7.54 -8.01 6.36
CA SER A 138 6.35 -8.83 6.63
C SER A 138 6.76 -10.08 7.42
N THR A 139 6.14 -10.29 8.58
CA THR A 139 6.42 -11.39 9.50
C THR A 139 5.19 -12.28 9.69
N PRO A 140 5.26 -13.58 9.33
CA PRO A 140 4.16 -14.51 9.52
C PRO A 140 4.01 -14.89 10.99
N LEU A 141 2.80 -14.73 11.55
CA LEU A 141 2.55 -14.99 12.98
C LEU A 141 2.81 -16.44 13.37
N ARG A 142 2.54 -17.39 12.47
CA ARG A 142 2.75 -18.82 12.70
C ARG A 142 4.23 -19.19 12.87
N GLY A 143 5.14 -18.42 12.27
CA GLY A 143 6.58 -18.60 12.47
C GLY A 143 7.06 -18.14 13.84
N LEU A 144 6.20 -17.46 14.60
CA LEU A 144 6.50 -16.88 15.90
C LEU A 144 5.91 -17.68 17.07
N LEU A 145 5.41 -18.89 16.85
CA LEU A 145 4.87 -19.74 17.92
C LEU A 145 5.92 -20.65 18.60
N PRO A 146 5.80 -20.95 19.91
CA PRO A 146 4.76 -20.49 20.84
C PRO A 146 4.93 -19.00 21.23
N ALA A 147 3.82 -18.30 21.41
CA ALA A 147 3.84 -16.87 21.70
C ALA A 147 2.66 -16.33 22.50
N VAL A 148 2.91 -15.21 23.16
CA VAL A 148 1.95 -14.34 23.81
C VAL A 148 1.85 -13.05 23.01
N PHE A 149 0.70 -12.81 22.40
CA PHE A 149 0.41 -11.57 21.69
C PHE A 149 -0.32 -10.62 22.63
N VAL A 150 0.24 -9.44 22.86
CA VAL A 150 -0.36 -8.36 23.63
C VAL A 150 -0.72 -7.24 22.67
N ILE A 151 -2.01 -7.04 22.45
CA ILE A 151 -2.53 -5.99 21.57
C ILE A 151 -2.68 -4.71 22.39
N THR A 152 -1.86 -3.71 22.06
CA THR A 152 -1.66 -2.50 22.87
C THR A 152 -2.44 -1.28 22.36
N ASP A 153 -3.46 -1.48 21.51
CA ASP A 153 -4.25 -0.38 20.96
C ASP A 153 -4.94 0.42 22.07
N GLY A 154 -4.72 1.74 22.12
CA GLY A 154 -5.47 2.63 23.01
C GLY A 154 -5.20 2.45 24.52
N CYS A 155 -4.09 1.80 24.90
CA CYS A 155 -3.68 1.64 26.30
C CYS A 155 -2.20 2.03 26.52
N ALA A 156 -1.88 2.50 27.72
CA ALA A 156 -0.51 2.64 28.21
C ALA A 156 -0.03 1.29 28.79
N CYS A 157 0.20 0.33 27.90
CA CYS A 157 0.42 -1.08 28.26
C CYS A 157 1.87 -1.46 28.62
N ASP A 158 2.77 -0.49 28.85
CA ASP A 158 4.18 -0.75 29.17
C ASP A 158 4.36 -1.63 30.41
N ARG A 159 3.56 -1.34 31.45
CA ARG A 159 3.55 -2.13 32.68
C ARG A 159 3.09 -3.56 32.42
N LEU A 160 2.01 -3.73 31.65
CA LEU A 160 1.48 -5.05 31.30
C LEU A 160 2.54 -5.86 30.53
N LEU A 161 3.17 -5.27 29.51
CA LEU A 161 4.24 -5.91 28.73
C LEU A 161 5.41 -6.37 29.60
N GLN A 162 5.86 -5.52 30.53
CA GLN A 162 6.94 -5.86 31.46
C GLN A 162 6.55 -6.98 32.43
N GLU A 163 5.31 -6.97 32.95
CA GLU A 163 4.79 -8.06 33.79
C GLU A 163 4.67 -9.37 32.99
N THR A 164 4.20 -9.32 31.74
CA THR A 164 4.15 -10.46 30.83
C THR A 164 5.53 -11.04 30.60
N LEU A 165 6.50 -10.21 30.23
CA LEU A 165 7.88 -10.65 29.92
C LEU A 165 8.53 -11.36 31.11
N ARG A 166 8.31 -10.88 32.34
CA ARG A 166 8.82 -11.52 33.56
C ARG A 166 8.13 -12.83 33.91
N ALA A 167 6.85 -12.96 33.56
CA ALA A 167 6.05 -14.16 33.81
C ALA A 167 6.20 -15.21 32.69
N THR A 168 6.81 -14.85 31.56
CA THR A 168 6.89 -15.71 30.38
C THR A 168 8.01 -16.75 30.56
N PRO A 169 7.71 -18.05 30.38
CA PRO A 169 8.72 -19.11 30.42
C PRO A 169 9.76 -18.98 29.30
N PRO A 170 10.96 -19.57 29.45
CA PRO A 170 11.94 -19.62 28.37
C PRO A 170 11.37 -20.38 27.16
N GLY A 171 11.62 -19.87 25.94
CA GLY A 171 11.12 -20.47 24.70
C GLY A 171 9.81 -19.89 24.18
N VAL A 172 9.06 -19.16 25.00
CA VAL A 172 7.84 -18.45 24.60
C VAL A 172 8.17 -17.00 24.25
N ARG A 173 7.69 -16.51 23.10
CA ARG A 173 7.93 -15.13 22.65
C ARG A 173 6.83 -14.19 23.13
N VAL A 174 7.20 -12.99 23.58
CA VAL A 174 6.27 -11.90 23.88
C VAL A 174 6.25 -10.92 22.71
N ILE A 175 5.06 -10.68 22.16
CA ILE A 175 4.87 -9.91 20.95
C ILE A 175 3.86 -8.80 21.24
N ALA A 176 4.29 -7.54 21.13
CA ALA A 176 3.42 -6.39 21.22
C ALA A 176 2.84 -6.07 19.82
N VAL A 177 1.52 -6.01 19.70
CA VAL A 177 0.83 -5.72 18.44
C VAL A 177 0.08 -4.39 18.56
N SER A 178 0.31 -3.49 17.62
CA SER A 178 -0.34 -2.17 17.60
C SER A 178 -0.86 -1.82 16.21
N ARG A 179 -1.94 -1.03 16.13
CA ARG A 179 -2.48 -0.55 14.84
C ARG A 179 -1.65 0.59 14.22
N ALA A 180 -0.94 1.34 15.06
CA ALA A 180 -0.11 2.47 14.66
C ALA A 180 1.26 2.40 15.34
N PRO A 181 2.32 2.94 14.73
CA PRO A 181 3.64 2.97 15.33
C PRO A 181 3.57 3.59 16.73
N ALA A 182 4.27 3.00 17.69
CA ALA A 182 4.29 3.52 19.05
C ALA A 182 4.81 4.96 19.04
N SER A 183 3.94 5.92 19.34
CA SER A 183 4.32 7.32 19.57
C SER A 183 4.83 7.51 21.00
N GLY A 184 5.79 6.68 21.40
CA GLY A 184 6.43 6.71 22.71
C GLY A 184 7.66 7.65 22.74
N PRO A 185 8.11 8.08 23.93
CA PRO A 185 9.37 8.83 24.06
C PRO A 185 10.54 8.02 23.50
N PRO A 186 11.68 8.65 23.13
CA PRO A 186 12.84 7.99 22.52
C PRO A 186 13.61 7.15 23.55
N GLY A 187 12.98 6.10 24.07
CA GLY A 187 13.61 4.91 24.61
C GLY A 187 13.13 3.79 23.70
N GLY A 188 14.03 3.20 22.93
CA GLY A 188 13.69 2.17 21.95
C GLY A 188 12.89 0.99 22.52
N PRO A 189 12.44 0.07 21.66
CA PRO A 189 11.61 -1.06 22.06
C PRO A 189 12.18 -1.79 23.29
N ALA A 190 11.29 -2.20 24.20
CA ALA A 190 11.70 -2.90 25.40
C ALA A 190 12.51 -4.16 25.01
N PRO A 191 13.73 -4.35 25.54
CA PRO A 191 14.55 -5.49 25.14
C PRO A 191 13.83 -6.79 25.47
N GLY A 192 13.68 -7.67 24.48
CA GLY A 192 13.00 -8.95 24.61
C GLY A 192 11.52 -8.97 24.20
N VAL A 193 10.95 -7.82 23.79
CA VAL A 193 9.60 -7.74 23.20
C VAL A 193 9.73 -7.49 21.70
N LEU A 194 9.06 -8.32 20.89
CA LEU A 194 8.95 -8.08 19.46
C LEU A 194 7.74 -7.19 19.18
N HIS A 195 7.96 -6.05 18.54
CA HIS A 195 6.90 -5.12 18.17
C HIS A 195 6.46 -5.37 16.73
N LEU A 196 5.16 -5.61 16.54
CA LEU A 196 4.52 -5.81 15.24
C LEU A 196 3.35 -4.85 15.06
N LEU A 197 3.06 -4.55 13.80
CA LEU A 197 2.06 -3.60 13.37
C LEU A 197 0.93 -4.32 12.63
N ASP A 198 -0.30 -4.15 13.13
CA ASP A 198 -1.54 -4.64 12.53
C ASP A 198 -2.41 -3.46 12.08
N GLN A 199 -2.00 -2.82 10.98
CA GLN A 199 -2.69 -1.64 10.44
C GLN A 199 -4.16 -1.91 10.10
N ALA A 200 -4.47 -3.14 9.66
CA ALA A 200 -5.80 -3.54 9.27
C ALA A 200 -6.69 -3.98 10.46
N GLY A 201 -6.12 -4.19 11.65
CA GLY A 201 -6.83 -4.78 12.79
C GLY A 201 -7.26 -6.24 12.55
N SER A 202 -6.53 -6.95 11.68
CA SER A 202 -6.87 -8.32 11.28
C SER A 202 -6.77 -9.32 12.43
N LEU A 203 -5.79 -9.14 13.33
CA LEU A 203 -5.62 -10.03 14.48
C LEU A 203 -6.81 -9.93 15.44
N ARG A 204 -7.29 -8.70 15.67
CA ARG A 204 -8.47 -8.42 16.49
C ARG A 204 -9.72 -9.03 15.85
N ALA A 205 -9.91 -8.81 14.55
CA ALA A 205 -11.08 -9.30 13.82
C ALA A 205 -11.15 -10.84 13.79
N VAL A 206 -10.02 -11.52 13.58
CA VAL A 206 -9.95 -12.98 13.55
C VAL A 206 -10.17 -13.61 14.91
N SER A 207 -9.72 -12.93 15.98
CA SER A 207 -9.79 -13.43 17.36
C SER A 207 -11.10 -13.01 18.06
N ASP A 208 -12.06 -12.44 17.32
CA ASP A 208 -13.35 -11.94 17.81
C ASP A 208 -13.20 -11.02 19.05
N LEU A 209 -12.13 -10.21 19.06
CA LEU A 209 -11.80 -9.30 20.16
C LEU A 209 -12.61 -7.99 20.04
N PRO A 210 -13.21 -7.48 21.13
CA PRO A 210 -13.95 -6.21 21.11
C PRO A 210 -13.02 -5.02 20.88
N GLU A 211 -13.57 -3.83 20.62
CA GLU A 211 -12.78 -2.59 20.53
C GLU A 211 -12.08 -2.27 21.86
N PRO A 212 -10.94 -1.55 21.84
CA PRO A 212 -10.16 -1.26 23.03
C PRO A 212 -10.95 -0.46 24.07
N ALA A 213 -11.00 -0.98 25.30
CA ALA A 213 -11.68 -0.37 26.44
C ALA A 213 -10.68 0.05 27.55
N GLY A 214 -9.46 0.44 27.17
CA GLY A 214 -8.42 0.94 28.08
C GLY A 214 -7.44 -0.12 28.62
N GLY A 215 -7.77 -1.41 28.53
CA GLY A 215 -6.85 -2.52 28.76
C GLY A 215 -6.26 -3.10 27.47
N GLY A 216 -5.12 -3.78 27.58
CA GLY A 216 -4.52 -4.51 26.46
C GLY A 216 -5.20 -5.86 26.27
N ALA A 217 -5.50 -6.25 25.04
CA ALA A 217 -6.01 -7.59 24.78
C ALA A 217 -4.85 -8.59 24.72
N VAL A 218 -5.00 -9.77 25.31
CA VAL A 218 -3.94 -10.79 25.35
C VAL A 218 -4.43 -12.06 24.69
N LEU A 219 -3.62 -12.62 23.79
CA LEU A 219 -3.86 -13.86 23.08
C LEU A 219 -2.67 -14.81 23.31
N LEU A 220 -2.95 -15.97 23.88
CA LEU A 220 -1.95 -17.00 24.17
C LEU A 220 -2.10 -18.14 23.15
N VAL A 221 -1.02 -18.41 22.41
CA VAL A 221 -1.01 -19.39 21.31
C VAL A 221 0.15 -20.36 21.51
N ASP A 222 -0.15 -21.65 21.48
CA ASP A 222 0.83 -22.72 21.66
C ASP A 222 1.66 -23.00 20.39
N GLU A 223 2.61 -23.94 20.50
CA GLU A 223 3.44 -24.40 19.39
C GLU A 223 2.66 -25.10 18.26
N ARG A 224 1.46 -25.62 18.58
CA ARG A 224 0.57 -26.31 17.64
C ARG A 224 -0.38 -25.36 16.92
N ASN A 225 -0.22 -24.05 17.13
CA ASN A 225 -1.06 -23.01 16.56
C ASN A 225 -2.50 -23.03 17.10
N GLU A 226 -2.70 -23.52 18.32
CA GLU A 226 -3.97 -23.45 19.04
C GLU A 226 -4.01 -22.25 19.98
N ILE A 227 -5.12 -21.51 19.93
CA ILE A 227 -5.40 -20.44 20.87
C ILE A 227 -5.85 -21.09 22.18
N LEU A 228 -4.97 -21.10 23.18
CA LEU A 228 -5.26 -21.61 24.50
C LEU A 228 -6.23 -20.68 25.24
N ARG A 229 -5.98 -19.36 25.15
CA ARG A 229 -6.76 -18.37 25.87
C ARG A 229 -6.71 -17.00 25.20
N THR A 230 -7.85 -16.32 25.24
CA THR A 230 -8.04 -14.93 24.80
C THR A 230 -8.59 -14.10 25.94
N ILE A 231 -7.97 -12.96 26.23
CA ILE A 231 -8.39 -12.02 27.28
C ILE A 231 -8.63 -10.66 26.63
N PRO A 232 -9.89 -10.21 26.52
CA PRO A 232 -10.23 -8.97 25.83
C PRO A 232 -9.63 -7.69 26.41
N SER A 233 -9.39 -7.66 27.73
CA SER A 233 -8.90 -6.50 28.45
C SER A 233 -8.17 -6.95 29.70
N ALA A 234 -6.88 -7.27 29.56
CA ALA A 234 -5.99 -7.59 30.66
C ALA A 234 -5.39 -6.31 31.23
N THR A 235 -5.26 -6.26 32.56
CA THR A 235 -4.58 -5.18 33.27
C THR A 235 -3.30 -5.65 33.95
N THR A 236 -3.19 -6.95 34.24
CA THR A 236 -2.00 -7.58 34.84
C THR A 236 -1.73 -8.96 34.26
N ALA A 237 -0.47 -9.40 34.32
CA ALA A 237 -0.06 -10.74 33.88
C ALA A 237 -0.58 -11.88 34.78
N ASP A 238 -0.95 -11.57 36.03
CA ASP A 238 -1.50 -12.56 36.97
C ASP A 238 -2.78 -13.21 36.44
N GLU A 239 -3.58 -12.49 35.64
CA GLU A 239 -4.84 -12.97 35.07
C GLU A 239 -4.68 -14.20 34.17
N TYR A 240 -3.48 -14.42 33.61
CA TYR A 240 -3.16 -15.52 32.69
C TYR A 240 -1.90 -16.30 33.02
N ARG A 241 -1.31 -16.11 34.20
CA ARG A 241 -0.10 -16.82 34.62
C ARG A 241 -0.24 -18.35 34.51
N GLY A 242 -1.36 -18.91 34.95
CA GLY A 242 -1.58 -20.37 34.87
C GLY A 242 -1.65 -20.92 33.43
N THR A 243 -1.98 -20.08 32.44
CA THR A 243 -1.95 -20.48 31.03
C THR A 243 -0.57 -20.26 30.41
N LEU A 244 0.22 -19.29 30.89
CA LEU A 244 1.62 -19.12 30.45
C LEU A 244 2.45 -20.35 30.78
N GLU A 245 2.24 -20.96 31.94
CA GLU A 245 2.92 -22.19 32.36
C GLU A 245 2.60 -23.39 31.44
N GLN A 246 1.47 -23.36 30.73
CA GLN A 246 1.09 -24.40 29.76
C GLN A 246 1.74 -24.21 28.39
N LEU A 247 2.35 -23.05 28.13
CA LEU A 247 3.07 -22.76 26.89
C LEU A 247 4.54 -23.21 26.91
N ALA A 248 5.06 -23.58 28.09
CA ALA A 248 6.42 -24.08 28.30
C ALA A 248 6.51 -25.58 28.03
#